data_AF-A0A7S2Q4V0-F1
#
_entry.id   AF-A0A7S2Q4V0-F1
#
_cell.length_a   1.000
_cell.length_b   1.000
_cell.length_c   1.000
_cell.angle_alpha   90.00
_cell.angle_beta   90.00
_cell.angle_gamma   90.00
#
_symmetry.space_group_name_H-M   'P 1'
#
loop_
_entity.id
_entity.type
_entity.pdbx_description
1 polymer ?
#
loop_
_entity_poly.entity_id
_entity_poly.type
_entity_poly.pdbx_seq_one_letter_code
_entity_poly.pdbx_strand_id
1 'polypeptide(L)'
;MRITRRRTLSAYCLALSVDWGLGFTPSAPPSVSPSYTSFDDIGRSSRRPKATTKLDTASVLTLDDDVSFRSVASPSLSMDLKDPKVGVLLLNLGGPETGEDVEGFLYNLFADPDIIRLPPLLAPLQSLVALLISKRRAPKSREAYDSIGGGSPILQYTRAQADLMTKSLKDRYGIDAKTYIGMRYWYPFTEEALAKIREDDINALVILPLYPQFSISTSGSSLRVLQEEFAKKSELYGPQKMFHTVIPSWYDRPGYVKSVANLIQQELDSFTPEELKEGTSAEQPIPRHVLFSAHGV
;
A
#
# COMPACT_ATOMS: atom_id res chain seq x y z
N MET A 1 21.65 26.96 -13.83
CA MET A 1 21.52 25.59 -14.36
C MET A 1 21.19 24.71 -13.16
N ARG A 2 19.96 24.20 -13.01
CA ARG A 2 19.59 23.33 -11.87
C ARG A 2 19.99 21.89 -12.23
N ILE A 3 21.18 21.47 -11.85
CA ILE A 3 21.55 20.05 -11.94
C ILE A 3 20.75 19.31 -10.88
N THR A 4 19.64 18.72 -11.32
CA THR A 4 18.90 17.75 -10.51
C THR A 4 19.51 16.39 -10.86
N ARG A 5 20.24 15.75 -9.94
CA ARG A 5 20.62 14.33 -10.10
C ARG A 5 19.33 13.50 -10.12
N ARG A 6 18.73 13.32 -11.30
CA ARG A 6 17.71 12.29 -11.55
C ARG A 6 18.45 10.97 -11.79
N ARG A 7 18.92 10.32 -10.72
CA ARG A 7 19.28 8.91 -10.81
C ARG A 7 17.98 8.12 -10.76
N THR A 8 17.65 7.50 -11.90
CA THR A 8 16.60 6.49 -12.09
C THR A 8 15.48 6.53 -11.04
N LEU A 9 14.52 7.44 -11.26
CA LEU A 9 13.18 7.22 -10.75
C LEU A 9 12.74 5.83 -11.24
N SER A 10 12.38 4.95 -10.32
CA SER A 10 11.76 3.65 -10.63
C SER A 10 10.73 3.85 -11.74
N ALA A 11 10.78 3.05 -12.82
CA ALA A 11 9.85 3.19 -13.95
C ALA A 11 8.38 3.15 -13.52
N TYR A 12 8.08 2.65 -12.32
CA TYR A 12 6.79 2.82 -11.65
C TYR A 12 6.29 4.27 -11.65
N CYS A 13 7.14 5.22 -11.28
CA CYS A 13 6.75 6.62 -11.20
C CYS A 13 6.45 7.20 -12.58
N LEU A 14 7.16 6.78 -13.63
CA LEU A 14 6.91 7.24 -15.00
C LEU A 14 5.69 6.57 -15.64
N ALA A 15 5.47 5.27 -15.40
CA ALA A 15 4.35 4.51 -15.95
C ALA A 15 3.00 4.88 -15.30
N LEU A 16 3.00 5.29 -14.03
CA LEU A 16 1.79 5.67 -13.28
C LEU A 16 1.53 7.18 -13.22
N SER A 17 2.44 8.02 -13.73
CA SER A 17 2.19 9.47 -13.84
C SER A 17 1.05 9.73 -14.82
N VAL A 18 -0.13 10.03 -14.28
CA VAL A 18 -1.32 10.43 -15.04
C VAL A 18 -1.13 11.87 -15.51
N ASP A 19 -0.44 12.05 -16.64
CA ASP A 19 -0.36 13.37 -17.28
C ASP A 19 -1.70 13.67 -17.96
N TRP A 20 -2.54 14.47 -17.30
CA TRP A 20 -3.89 14.80 -17.74
C TRP A 20 -3.93 15.82 -18.90
N GLY A 21 -2.79 16.18 -19.52
CA GLY A 21 -2.79 16.97 -20.76
C GLY A 21 -3.56 18.30 -20.70
N LEU A 22 -3.86 18.81 -19.51
CA LEU A 22 -4.51 20.09 -19.27
C LEU A 22 -3.45 21.02 -18.67
N GLY A 23 -2.96 21.95 -19.48
CA GLY A 23 -2.00 22.96 -19.05
C GLY A 23 -2.57 23.80 -17.92
N PHE A 24 -2.07 23.60 -16.71
CA PHE A 24 -2.29 24.49 -15.57
C PHE A 24 -1.05 25.35 -15.38
N THR A 25 -1.18 26.65 -15.61
CA THR A 25 -0.22 27.65 -15.15
C THR A 25 -0.40 27.83 -13.64
N PRO A 26 0.64 27.69 -12.82
CA PRO A 26 0.50 27.93 -11.39
C PRO A 26 0.51 29.43 -11.10
N SER A 27 -0.59 29.97 -10.59
CA SER A 27 -0.61 31.25 -9.89
C SER A 27 -0.13 31.06 -8.44
N ALA A 28 0.68 31.99 -7.95
CA ALA A 28 1.30 31.94 -6.63
C ALA A 28 0.25 32.02 -5.51
N PRO A 29 0.39 31.24 -4.41
CA PRO A 29 -0.45 31.39 -3.24
C PRO A 29 -0.04 32.62 -2.40
N PRO A 30 -0.99 33.31 -1.74
CA PRO A 30 -0.68 34.44 -0.87
C PRO A 30 -0.04 33.97 0.44
N SER A 31 0.83 34.83 0.97
CA SER A 31 1.54 34.65 2.23
C SER A 31 0.59 34.70 3.43
N VAL A 32 0.64 33.67 4.28
CA VAL A 32 0.00 33.68 5.60
C VAL A 32 1.06 33.40 6.65
N SER A 33 1.30 34.36 7.53
CA SER A 33 2.15 34.27 8.71
C SER A 33 1.39 33.61 9.88
N PRO A 34 2.04 32.83 10.76
CA PRO A 34 1.38 32.18 11.87
C PRO A 34 1.38 33.07 13.12
N SER A 35 0.20 33.29 13.71
CA SER A 35 0.06 33.78 15.09
C SER A 35 -0.35 32.62 16.01
N TYR A 36 0.48 32.35 17.01
CA TYR A 36 0.19 31.46 18.13
C TYR A 36 -0.57 32.22 19.21
N THR A 37 -1.65 31.64 19.75
CA THR A 37 -2.16 31.96 21.09
C THR A 37 -2.65 30.68 21.77
N SER A 38 -2.05 30.40 22.92
CA SER A 38 -2.51 29.49 23.97
C SER A 38 -3.71 30.10 24.71
N PHE A 39 -4.62 29.27 25.25
CA PHE A 39 -5.02 29.28 26.67
C PHE A 39 -6.08 28.20 26.97
N ASP A 40 -6.01 27.70 28.21
CA ASP A 40 -6.81 26.66 28.84
C ASP A 40 -8.29 27.03 29.09
N ASP A 41 -9.09 25.96 29.31
CA ASP A 41 -9.90 25.70 30.51
C ASP A 41 -11.43 25.48 30.39
N ILE A 42 -11.88 24.46 31.15
CA ILE A 42 -13.20 24.21 31.77
C ILE A 42 -14.38 23.69 30.92
N GLY A 43 -14.93 22.53 31.35
CA GLY A 43 -16.33 22.17 31.08
C GLY A 43 -16.76 20.71 31.33
N ARG A 44 -16.85 20.29 32.59
CA ARG A 44 -17.36 18.97 33.04
C ARG A 44 -18.89 18.99 33.19
N SER A 45 -19.61 17.99 32.69
CA SER A 45 -20.94 17.62 33.25
C SER A 45 -21.35 16.17 32.94
N SER A 46 -22.00 15.55 33.92
CA SER A 46 -22.34 14.14 34.09
C SER A 46 -23.84 13.86 33.88
N ARG A 47 -24.22 12.63 33.47
CA ARG A 47 -25.15 11.71 34.21
C ARG A 47 -25.56 10.46 33.37
N ARG A 48 -25.53 9.31 34.05
CA ARG A 48 -26.06 7.94 33.73
C ARG A 48 -27.43 7.76 34.44
N PRO A 49 -28.11 6.58 34.44
CA PRO A 49 -28.31 5.53 33.43
C PRO A 49 -29.80 5.08 33.34
N LYS A 50 -30.16 4.14 32.46
CA LYS A 50 -31.22 3.14 32.72
C LYS A 50 -31.03 1.89 31.86
N ALA A 51 -31.17 0.74 32.51
CA ALA A 51 -30.99 -0.61 31.99
C ALA A 51 -32.30 -1.17 31.41
N THR A 52 -32.18 -2.04 30.40
CA THR A 52 -33.06 -3.21 30.21
C THR A 52 -32.42 -4.25 29.29
N THR A 53 -32.56 -5.50 29.70
CA THR A 53 -32.02 -6.76 29.20
C THR A 53 -32.64 -7.21 27.87
N LYS A 54 -31.85 -7.75 26.91
CA LYS A 54 -31.98 -9.11 26.31
C LYS A 54 -31.30 -9.25 24.93
N LEU A 55 -30.57 -10.37 24.84
CA LEU A 55 -30.19 -11.25 23.72
C LEU A 55 -29.67 -10.68 22.38
N ASP A 56 -28.48 -11.19 22.07
CA ASP A 56 -27.72 -11.03 20.84
C ASP A 56 -28.52 -11.38 19.59
N THR A 57 -28.57 -10.44 18.65
CA THR A 57 -28.94 -10.70 17.27
C THR A 57 -27.90 -10.10 16.35
N ALA A 58 -27.53 -10.88 15.34
CA ALA A 58 -26.51 -10.61 14.35
C ALA A 58 -26.77 -9.35 13.51
N SER A 59 -25.66 -8.68 13.16
CA SER A 59 -25.36 -7.93 11.94
C SER A 59 -26.49 -7.17 11.22
N VAL A 60 -26.42 -5.83 11.27
CA VAL A 60 -26.73 -4.95 10.13
C VAL A 60 -25.79 -3.73 10.15
N LEU A 61 -25.25 -3.42 8.98
CA LEU A 61 -24.45 -2.24 8.62
C LEU A 61 -25.27 -0.95 8.75
N THR A 62 -24.71 0.05 9.44
CA THR A 62 -25.06 1.46 9.20
C THR A 62 -23.79 2.20 8.77
N LEU A 63 -23.83 2.70 7.54
CA LEU A 63 -22.85 3.62 6.97
C LEU A 63 -23.11 4.99 7.59
N ASP A 64 -22.18 5.47 8.40
CA ASP A 64 -21.96 6.89 8.61
C ASP A 64 -20.48 7.13 8.89
N ASP A 65 -20.00 8.25 8.37
CA ASP A 65 -18.63 8.73 8.28
C ASP A 65 -17.90 8.75 9.64
N ASP A 66 -16.82 7.96 9.76
CA ASP A 66 -15.60 8.24 10.56
C ASP A 66 -14.74 6.98 10.63
N VAL A 67 -13.65 6.90 9.83
CA VAL A 67 -12.63 5.85 10.02
C VAL A 67 -11.74 6.23 11.19
N SER A 68 -12.26 6.02 12.41
CA SER A 68 -11.45 5.92 13.60
C SER A 68 -11.02 4.45 13.78
N PHE A 69 -9.75 4.16 13.49
CA PHE A 69 -9.16 2.85 13.78
C PHE A 69 -8.92 2.74 15.29
N ARG A 70 -9.96 2.43 16.05
CA ARG A 70 -9.77 1.97 17.43
C ARG A 70 -9.16 0.57 17.37
N SER A 71 -7.96 0.42 17.94
CA SER A 71 -7.42 -0.87 18.34
C SER A 71 -8.44 -1.52 19.28
N VAL A 72 -9.26 -2.42 18.73
CA VAL A 72 -10.07 -3.31 19.53
C VAL A 72 -9.11 -4.38 20.02
N ALA A 73 -8.70 -4.28 21.28
CA ALA A 73 -8.10 -5.40 21.98
C ALA A 73 -9.02 -6.60 21.76
N SER A 74 -8.48 -7.64 21.12
CA SER A 74 -9.20 -8.84 20.76
C SER A 74 -9.88 -9.40 22.02
N PRO A 75 -11.15 -9.85 21.93
CA PRO A 75 -11.65 -10.75 22.96
C PRO A 75 -10.69 -11.94 22.97
N SER A 76 -10.25 -12.34 24.15
CA SER A 76 -9.48 -13.56 24.37
C SER A 76 -10.33 -14.75 23.97
N LEU A 77 -10.47 -14.99 22.67
CA LEU A 77 -11.01 -16.20 22.10
C LEU A 77 -9.83 -17.14 21.98
N SER A 78 -9.52 -17.80 23.09
CA SER A 78 -8.64 -18.95 23.13
C SER A 78 -9.30 -20.08 22.34
N MET A 79 -9.26 -19.99 21.00
CA MET A 79 -9.26 -21.20 20.22
C MET A 79 -7.92 -21.86 20.53
N ASP A 80 -8.00 -23.03 21.17
CA ASP A 80 -6.89 -23.96 21.33
C ASP A 80 -6.55 -24.47 19.92
N LEU A 81 -5.88 -23.62 19.12
CA LEU A 81 -5.31 -23.99 17.84
C LEU A 81 -4.23 -25.02 18.16
N LYS A 82 -4.62 -26.30 18.13
CA LYS A 82 -3.69 -27.44 18.15
C LYS A 82 -2.71 -27.22 17.00
N ASP A 83 -1.52 -26.74 17.35
CA ASP A 83 -0.38 -26.51 16.45
C ASP A 83 -0.66 -25.47 15.34
N PRO A 84 -0.45 -24.16 15.59
CA PRO A 84 -0.70 -23.14 14.60
C PRO A 84 0.32 -23.20 13.46
N LYS A 85 -0.17 -23.46 12.24
CA LYS A 85 0.61 -23.35 11.01
C LYS A 85 0.52 -21.91 10.51
N VAL A 86 1.60 -21.17 10.69
CA VAL A 86 1.64 -19.71 10.47
C VAL A 86 1.94 -19.39 9.01
N GLY A 87 1.06 -18.60 8.40
CA GLY A 87 1.26 -18.01 7.08
C GLY A 87 1.40 -16.49 7.16
N VAL A 88 2.18 -15.91 6.24
CA VAL A 88 2.24 -14.46 6.03
C VAL A 88 1.89 -14.13 4.58
N LEU A 89 0.76 -13.49 4.35
CA LEU A 89 0.33 -13.03 3.04
C LEU A 89 0.78 -11.59 2.82
N LEU A 90 1.74 -11.41 1.92
CA LEU A 90 2.25 -10.12 1.47
C LEU A 90 1.37 -9.59 0.33
N LEU A 91 0.74 -8.44 0.54
CA LEU A 91 -0.11 -7.81 -0.48
C LEU A 91 0.61 -6.62 -1.12
N ASN A 92 0.65 -6.58 -2.46
CA ASN A 92 1.23 -5.46 -3.19
C ASN A 92 0.53 -5.27 -4.55
N LEU A 93 0.91 -4.23 -5.29
CA LEU A 93 0.27 -3.85 -6.54
C LEU A 93 0.51 -4.91 -7.63
N GLY A 94 1.71 -5.50 -7.63
CA GLY A 94 2.24 -6.26 -8.75
C GLY A 94 2.78 -5.35 -9.83
N GLY A 95 3.36 -5.95 -10.86
CA GLY A 95 3.88 -5.24 -12.03
C GLY A 95 4.25 -6.21 -13.14
N PRO A 96 4.26 -5.75 -14.40
CA PRO A 96 4.53 -6.58 -15.57
C PRO A 96 5.95 -7.14 -15.53
N GLU A 97 6.13 -8.42 -15.84
CA GLU A 97 7.47 -9.05 -15.83
C GLU A 97 8.23 -8.75 -17.13
N THR A 98 7.50 -8.55 -18.21
CA THR A 98 8.04 -8.25 -19.55
C THR A 98 7.32 -7.05 -20.19
N GLY A 99 7.89 -6.52 -21.27
CA GLY A 99 7.25 -5.47 -22.07
C GLY A 99 5.91 -5.90 -22.68
N GLU A 100 5.71 -7.19 -22.96
CA GLU A 100 4.46 -7.72 -23.52
C GLU A 100 3.32 -7.69 -22.49
N ASP A 101 3.66 -7.89 -21.21
CA ASP A 101 2.71 -7.91 -20.09
C ASP A 101 2.11 -6.53 -19.77
N VAL A 102 2.76 -5.46 -20.22
CA VAL A 102 2.41 -4.07 -19.84
C VAL A 102 0.96 -3.72 -20.14
N GLU A 103 0.43 -4.11 -21.31
CA GLU A 103 -0.96 -3.80 -21.66
C GLU A 103 -1.94 -4.54 -20.75
N GLY A 104 -1.69 -5.83 -20.48
CA GLY A 104 -2.54 -6.65 -19.61
C GLY A 104 -2.52 -6.14 -18.17
N PHE A 105 -1.34 -5.78 -17.66
CA PHE A 105 -1.20 -5.15 -16.35
C PHE A 105 -1.99 -3.85 -16.25
N LEU A 106 -1.85 -2.95 -17.24
CA LEU A 106 -2.58 -1.69 -17.26
C LEU A 106 -4.10 -1.90 -17.38
N TYR A 107 -4.53 -2.91 -18.14
CA TYR A 107 -5.93 -3.27 -18.24
C TYR A 107 -6.50 -3.65 -16.85
N ASN A 108 -5.83 -4.54 -16.12
CA ASN A 108 -6.25 -4.94 -14.77
C ASN A 108 -6.29 -3.74 -13.80
N LEU A 109 -5.29 -2.85 -13.88
CA LEU A 109 -5.22 -1.64 -13.07
C LEU A 109 -6.39 -0.70 -13.34
N PHE A 110 -6.71 -0.42 -14.61
CA PHE A 110 -7.79 0.51 -14.97
C PHE A 110 -9.18 -0.11 -14.92
N ALA A 111 -9.29 -1.44 -14.90
CA ALA A 111 -10.54 -2.14 -14.68
C ALA A 111 -11.02 -2.05 -13.22
N ASP A 112 -10.13 -1.65 -12.29
CA ASP A 112 -10.47 -1.52 -10.88
C ASP A 112 -11.29 -0.24 -10.59
N PRO A 113 -12.54 -0.37 -10.08
CA PRO A 113 -13.37 0.78 -9.71
C PRO A 113 -12.82 1.58 -8.53
N ASP A 114 -11.86 1.04 -7.75
CA ASP A 114 -11.13 1.78 -6.73
C ASP A 114 -10.01 2.66 -7.30
N ILE A 115 -9.62 2.47 -8.57
CA ILE A 115 -8.63 3.29 -9.28
C ILE A 115 -9.33 4.30 -10.19
N ILE A 116 -10.23 3.85 -11.06
CA ILE A 116 -11.06 4.73 -11.91
C ILE A 116 -12.51 4.45 -11.61
N ARG A 117 -13.14 5.32 -10.83
CA ARG A 117 -14.55 5.23 -10.51
C ARG A 117 -15.40 5.92 -11.56
N LEU A 118 -16.04 5.13 -12.43
CA LEU A 118 -17.04 5.65 -13.36
C LEU A 118 -18.37 5.97 -12.65
N PRO A 119 -19.15 6.95 -13.14
CA PRO A 119 -20.51 7.19 -12.67
C PRO A 119 -21.36 5.91 -12.77
N PRO A 120 -22.34 5.67 -11.88
CA PRO A 120 -23.13 4.43 -11.86
C PRO A 120 -23.79 4.06 -13.20
N LEU A 121 -24.19 5.07 -13.99
CA LEU A 121 -24.78 4.88 -15.32
C LEU A 121 -23.78 4.33 -16.36
N LEU A 122 -22.47 4.55 -16.14
CA LEU A 122 -21.39 4.15 -17.05
C LEU A 122 -20.54 2.99 -16.49
N ALA A 123 -20.80 2.53 -15.26
CA ALA A 123 -20.09 1.40 -14.65
C ALA A 123 -20.02 0.14 -15.55
N PRO A 124 -21.08 -0.25 -16.30
CA PRO A 124 -21.00 -1.38 -17.22
C PRO A 124 -19.96 -1.23 -18.35
N LEU A 125 -19.51 -0.01 -18.63
CA LEU A 125 -18.50 0.29 -19.64
C LEU A 125 -17.07 0.28 -19.09
N GLN A 126 -16.86 -0.01 -17.80
CA GLN A 126 -15.54 0.01 -17.15
C GLN A 126 -14.50 -0.79 -17.95
N SER A 127 -14.81 -2.02 -18.34
CA SER A 127 -13.88 -2.88 -19.08
C SER A 127 -13.51 -2.33 -20.45
N LEU A 128 -14.42 -1.65 -21.13
CA LEU A 128 -14.14 -1.00 -22.42
C LEU A 128 -13.25 0.23 -22.23
N VAL A 129 -13.55 1.06 -21.23
CA VAL A 129 -12.73 2.21 -20.86
C VAL A 129 -11.32 1.77 -20.48
N ALA A 130 -11.20 0.73 -19.65
CA ALA A 130 -9.93 0.14 -19.26
C ALA A 130 -9.11 -0.33 -20.47
N LEU A 131 -9.74 -1.03 -21.43
CA LEU A 131 -9.08 -1.48 -22.67
C LEU A 131 -8.59 -0.33 -23.54
N LEU A 132 -9.38 0.73 -23.69
CA LEU A 132 -8.98 1.90 -24.48
C LEU A 132 -7.82 2.64 -23.83
N ILE A 133 -7.87 2.84 -22.52
CA ILE A 133 -6.81 3.52 -21.77
C ILE A 133 -5.53 2.67 -21.76
N SER A 134 -5.63 1.35 -21.52
CA SER A 134 -4.48 0.46 -21.46
C SER A 134 -3.75 0.43 -22.80
N LYS A 135 -4.45 0.25 -23.92
CA LYS A 135 -3.87 0.28 -25.27
C LYS A 135 -3.19 1.59 -25.59
N ARG A 136 -3.81 2.71 -25.22
CA ARG A 136 -3.22 4.04 -25.45
C ARG A 136 -1.96 4.28 -24.62
N ARG A 137 -1.91 3.76 -23.38
CA ARG A 137 -0.81 3.99 -22.43
C ARG A 137 0.32 2.96 -22.51
N ALA A 138 0.05 1.78 -23.05
CA ALA A 138 1.01 0.68 -23.12
C ALA A 138 2.33 1.06 -23.82
N PRO A 139 2.37 1.78 -24.96
CA PRO A 139 3.63 2.11 -25.62
C PRO A 139 4.57 2.94 -24.73
N LYS A 140 4.08 4.06 -24.17
CA LYS A 140 4.85 4.92 -23.27
C LYS A 140 5.28 4.19 -21.99
N SER A 141 4.42 3.32 -21.47
CA SER A 141 4.73 2.56 -20.25
C SER A 141 5.79 1.48 -20.52
N ARG A 142 5.76 0.85 -21.69
CA ARG A 142 6.75 -0.12 -22.13
C ARG A 142 8.13 0.53 -22.26
N GLU A 143 8.23 1.70 -22.89
CA GLU A 143 9.49 2.46 -22.96
C GLU A 143 10.06 2.75 -21.56
N ALA A 144 9.20 3.08 -20.59
CA ALA A 144 9.63 3.28 -19.21
C ALA A 144 10.17 1.98 -18.58
N TYR A 145 9.48 0.84 -18.76
CA TYR A 145 9.97 -0.45 -18.28
C TYR A 145 11.26 -0.89 -18.97
N ASP A 146 11.39 -0.67 -20.29
CA ASP A 146 12.60 -0.95 -21.06
C ASP A 146 13.79 -0.17 -20.51
N SER A 147 13.60 1.09 -20.10
CA SER A 147 14.66 1.92 -19.51
C SER A 147 15.20 1.40 -18.17
N ILE A 148 14.50 0.48 -17.50
CA ILE A 148 14.91 -0.12 -16.23
C ILE A 148 15.21 -1.62 -16.34
N GLY A 149 15.28 -2.17 -17.55
CA GLY A 149 15.61 -3.58 -17.79
C GLY A 149 14.47 -4.45 -18.35
N GLY A 150 13.39 -3.85 -18.88
CA GLY A 150 12.34 -4.54 -19.64
C GLY A 150 11.16 -5.06 -18.84
N GLY A 151 11.13 -4.80 -17.52
CA GLY A 151 10.07 -5.29 -16.64
C GLY A 151 10.14 -4.69 -15.23
N SER A 152 9.11 -4.96 -14.45
CA SER A 152 9.01 -4.56 -13.05
C SER A 152 9.85 -5.48 -12.15
N PRO A 153 10.78 -4.93 -11.35
CA PRO A 153 11.54 -5.73 -10.40
C PRO A 153 10.75 -6.05 -9.11
N ILE A 154 9.49 -5.59 -9.00
CA ILE A 154 8.72 -5.64 -7.75
C ILE A 154 8.58 -7.06 -7.20
N LEU A 155 8.31 -8.03 -8.08
CA LEU A 155 8.09 -9.41 -7.68
C LEU A 155 9.39 -10.06 -7.20
N GLN A 156 10.51 -9.74 -7.84
CA GLN A 156 11.84 -10.22 -7.44
C GLN A 156 12.20 -9.70 -6.05
N TYR A 157 12.04 -8.40 -5.80
CA TYR A 157 12.29 -7.82 -4.49
C TYR A 157 11.32 -8.33 -3.42
N THR A 158 10.04 -8.51 -3.77
CA THR A 158 9.03 -9.03 -2.84
C THR A 158 9.37 -10.46 -2.42
N ARG A 159 9.81 -11.32 -3.34
CA ARG A 159 10.29 -12.68 -3.04
C ARG A 159 11.50 -12.65 -2.11
N ALA A 160 12.51 -11.84 -2.44
CA ALA A 160 13.71 -11.71 -1.60
C ALA A 160 13.37 -11.21 -0.17
N GLN A 161 12.46 -10.25 -0.06
CA GLN A 161 11.97 -9.75 1.23
C GLN A 161 11.19 -10.82 2.00
N ALA A 162 10.36 -11.61 1.32
CA ALA A 162 9.62 -12.72 1.91
C ALA A 162 10.57 -13.79 2.49
N ASP A 163 11.61 -14.17 1.74
CA ASP A 163 12.60 -15.15 2.19
C ASP A 163 13.37 -14.66 3.42
N LEU A 164 13.81 -13.39 3.39
CA LEU A 164 14.49 -12.76 4.52
C LEU A 164 13.59 -12.62 5.75
N MET A 165 12.30 -12.35 5.54
CA MET A 165 11.30 -12.27 6.60
C MET A 165 11.11 -13.63 7.27
N THR A 166 10.87 -14.69 6.48
CA THR A 166 10.73 -16.07 6.97
C THR A 166 11.95 -16.48 7.79
N LYS A 167 13.15 -16.25 7.25
CA LYS A 167 14.40 -16.51 7.97
C LYS A 167 14.47 -15.71 9.28
N SER A 168 14.16 -14.42 9.25
CA SER A 168 14.21 -13.56 10.44
C SER A 168 13.18 -13.96 11.50
N LEU A 169 12.01 -14.47 11.12
CA LEU A 169 10.99 -14.95 12.06
C LEU A 169 11.47 -16.21 12.77
N LYS A 170 12.06 -17.14 12.02
CA LYS A 170 12.65 -18.37 12.55
C LYS A 170 13.83 -18.08 13.47
N ASP A 171 14.80 -17.29 13.01
CA ASP A 171 16.03 -17.02 13.75
C ASP A 171 15.80 -16.24 15.06
N ARG A 172 14.83 -15.32 15.09
CA ARG A 172 14.59 -14.44 16.25
C ARG A 172 13.52 -14.94 17.21
N TYR A 173 12.52 -15.66 16.69
CA TYR A 173 11.33 -16.02 17.46
C TYR A 173 11.01 -17.52 17.41
N GLY A 174 11.78 -18.33 16.66
CA GLY A 174 11.50 -19.75 16.49
C GLY A 174 10.22 -20.04 15.71
N ILE A 175 9.67 -19.06 14.99
CA ILE A 175 8.41 -19.19 14.25
C ILE A 175 8.73 -19.70 12.84
N ASP A 176 8.27 -20.92 12.52
CA ASP A 176 8.34 -21.49 11.18
C ASP A 176 7.14 -21.01 10.35
N ALA A 177 7.24 -19.81 9.79
CA ALA A 177 6.19 -19.21 8.98
C ALA A 177 6.41 -19.48 7.49
N LYS A 178 5.32 -19.67 6.74
CA LYS A 178 5.35 -19.72 5.27
C LYS A 178 4.84 -18.40 4.68
N THR A 179 5.59 -17.81 3.76
CA THR A 179 5.21 -16.55 3.10
C THR A 179 4.52 -16.80 1.76
N TYR A 180 3.52 -15.96 1.48
CA TYR A 180 2.74 -15.95 0.25
C TYR A 180 2.71 -14.53 -0.30
N ILE A 181 2.60 -14.40 -1.62
CA ILE A 181 2.58 -13.11 -2.31
C ILE A 181 1.27 -13.04 -3.08
N GLY A 182 0.46 -12.04 -2.78
CA GLY A 182 -0.76 -11.70 -3.50
C GLY A 182 -0.62 -10.31 -4.13
N MET A 183 -0.61 -10.28 -5.45
CA MET A 183 -0.51 -9.06 -6.23
C MET A 183 -1.89 -8.65 -6.73
N ARG A 184 -2.16 -7.34 -6.76
CA ARG A 184 -3.48 -6.80 -7.08
C ARG A 184 -3.80 -6.81 -8.58
N TYR A 185 -2.83 -6.46 -9.44
CA TYR A 185 -3.05 -6.26 -10.88
C TYR A 185 -2.15 -7.09 -11.81
N TRP A 186 -1.20 -7.83 -11.24
CA TRP A 186 -0.38 -8.79 -11.99
C TRP A 186 -0.18 -10.07 -11.18
N TYR A 187 0.43 -11.09 -11.77
CA TYR A 187 0.68 -12.36 -11.09
C TYR A 187 1.78 -12.25 -10.02
N PRO A 188 1.79 -13.15 -9.00
CA PRO A 188 0.71 -14.05 -8.62
C PRO A 188 -0.46 -13.30 -7.97
N PHE A 189 -1.69 -13.59 -8.39
CA PHE A 189 -2.88 -12.93 -7.83
C PHE A 189 -3.21 -13.40 -6.42
N THR A 190 -3.97 -12.59 -5.69
CA THR A 190 -4.41 -12.89 -4.32
C THR A 190 -5.14 -14.24 -4.23
N GLU A 191 -5.95 -14.57 -5.21
CA GLU A 191 -6.71 -15.82 -5.31
C GLU A 191 -5.79 -17.04 -5.42
N GLU A 192 -4.71 -16.92 -6.20
CA GLU A 192 -3.69 -17.97 -6.34
C GLU A 192 -2.90 -18.15 -5.04
N ALA A 193 -2.61 -17.05 -4.34
CA ALA A 193 -1.97 -17.09 -3.04
C ALA A 193 -2.86 -17.78 -1.99
N LEU A 194 -4.15 -17.45 -1.96
CA LEU A 194 -5.14 -18.09 -1.07
C LEU A 194 -5.28 -19.59 -1.33
N ALA A 195 -5.29 -19.99 -2.59
CA ALA A 195 -5.33 -21.42 -2.95
C ALA A 195 -4.15 -22.19 -2.37
N LYS A 196 -2.93 -21.61 -2.42
CA LYS A 196 -1.72 -22.19 -1.83
C LYS A 196 -1.74 -22.21 -0.31
N ILE A 197 -2.19 -21.12 0.33
CA ILE A 197 -2.38 -21.02 1.79
C ILE A 197 -3.24 -22.20 2.29
N ARG A 198 -4.32 -22.51 1.57
CA ARG A 198 -5.19 -23.63 1.87
C ARG A 198 -4.54 -24.99 1.61
N GLU A 199 -3.85 -25.15 0.48
CA GLU A 199 -3.12 -26.39 0.14
C GLU A 199 -2.09 -26.75 1.21
N ASP A 200 -1.44 -25.73 1.79
CA ASP A 200 -0.48 -25.88 2.87
C ASP A 200 -1.11 -26.02 4.27
N ASP A 201 -2.45 -26.01 4.37
CA ASP A 201 -3.21 -26.14 5.61
C ASP A 201 -2.83 -25.06 6.66
N ILE A 202 -2.56 -23.84 6.19
CA ILE A 202 -2.31 -22.68 7.06
C ILE A 202 -3.60 -22.34 7.82
N ASN A 203 -3.50 -22.28 9.15
CA ASN A 203 -4.64 -22.01 10.04
C ASN A 203 -4.48 -20.70 10.84
N ALA A 204 -3.31 -20.05 10.76
CA ALA A 204 -3.04 -18.75 11.35
C ALA A 204 -2.35 -17.82 10.33
N LEU A 205 -3.07 -16.83 9.79
CA LEU A 205 -2.62 -15.99 8.70
C LEU A 205 -2.38 -14.53 9.14
N VAL A 206 -1.19 -14.00 8.87
CA VAL A 206 -0.90 -12.56 8.98
C VAL A 206 -0.98 -11.94 7.60
N ILE A 207 -1.84 -10.94 7.42
CA ILE A 207 -2.01 -10.22 6.17
C ILE A 207 -1.24 -8.90 6.28
N LEU A 208 -0.25 -8.73 5.40
CA LEU A 208 0.67 -7.59 5.41
C LEU A 208 0.70 -6.89 4.04
N PRO A 209 -0.05 -5.80 3.87
CA PRO A 209 0.17 -4.87 2.78
C PRO A 209 1.57 -4.29 2.82
N LEU A 210 2.29 -4.32 1.69
CA LEU A 210 3.65 -3.79 1.55
C LEU A 210 3.67 -2.26 1.33
N TYR A 211 2.59 -1.58 1.72
CA TYR A 211 2.47 -0.13 1.75
C TYR A 211 2.57 0.33 3.22
N PRO A 212 3.65 1.04 3.63
CA PRO A 212 3.77 1.51 5.01
C PRO A 212 2.64 2.48 5.39
N GLN A 213 2.27 3.37 4.45
CA GLN A 213 1.16 4.29 4.56
C GLN A 213 -0.11 3.67 3.98
N PHE A 214 -1.21 3.72 4.74
CA PHE A 214 -2.50 3.24 4.26
C PHE A 214 -3.08 4.21 3.21
N SER A 215 -3.60 3.65 2.13
CA SER A 215 -4.46 4.36 1.17
C SER A 215 -5.59 3.43 0.74
N ILE A 216 -6.77 4.01 0.47
CA ILE A 216 -7.93 3.29 -0.04
C ILE A 216 -7.61 2.65 -1.40
N SER A 217 -6.89 3.35 -2.27
CA SER A 217 -6.54 2.89 -3.62
C SER A 217 -5.46 1.80 -3.64
N THR A 218 -4.79 1.52 -2.51
CA THR A 218 -3.72 0.50 -2.43
C THR A 218 -4.08 -0.62 -1.46
N SER A 219 -3.85 -0.39 -0.16
CA SER A 219 -4.14 -1.35 0.90
C SER A 219 -5.64 -1.62 0.99
N GLY A 220 -6.47 -0.58 0.88
CA GLY A 220 -7.93 -0.71 0.89
C GLY A 220 -8.45 -1.63 -0.22
N SER A 221 -8.08 -1.37 -1.48
CA SER A 221 -8.45 -2.20 -2.64
C SER A 221 -8.01 -3.66 -2.46
N SER A 222 -6.76 -3.88 -2.03
CA SER A 222 -6.24 -5.25 -1.82
C SER A 222 -6.97 -6.00 -0.70
N LEU A 223 -7.28 -5.32 0.40
CA LEU A 223 -8.03 -5.90 1.52
C LEU A 223 -9.51 -6.15 1.18
N ARG A 224 -10.11 -5.29 0.34
CA ARG A 224 -11.49 -5.48 -0.13
C ARG A 224 -11.62 -6.76 -0.95
N VAL A 225 -10.71 -7.00 -1.90
CA VAL A 225 -10.67 -8.25 -2.68
C VAL A 225 -10.55 -9.45 -1.75
N LEU A 226 -9.66 -9.37 -0.76
CA LEU A 226 -9.47 -10.44 0.22
C LEU A 226 -10.74 -10.71 1.03
N GLN A 227 -11.42 -9.65 1.49
CA GLN A 227 -12.68 -9.76 2.22
C GLN A 227 -13.79 -10.38 1.36
N GLU A 228 -13.88 -9.99 0.09
CA GLU A 228 -14.82 -10.59 -0.85
C GLU A 228 -14.54 -12.08 -1.07
N GLU A 229 -13.27 -12.47 -1.23
CA GLU A 229 -12.89 -13.87 -1.39
C GLU A 229 -13.22 -14.70 -0.13
N PHE A 230 -12.97 -14.15 1.06
CA PHE A 230 -13.35 -14.79 2.32
C PHE A 230 -14.87 -14.92 2.48
N ALA A 231 -15.64 -13.93 2.04
CA ALA A 231 -17.11 -13.99 2.06
C ALA A 231 -17.66 -14.99 1.04
N LYS A 232 -17.16 -14.96 -0.21
CA LYS A 232 -17.60 -15.86 -1.30
C LYS A 232 -17.28 -17.33 -1.02
N LYS A 233 -16.17 -17.59 -0.32
CA LYS A 233 -15.66 -18.94 -0.03
C LYS A 233 -15.58 -19.20 1.48
N SER A 234 -16.62 -18.79 2.20
CA SER A 234 -16.67 -18.85 3.67
C SER A 234 -16.53 -20.27 4.24
N GLU A 235 -16.94 -21.29 3.47
CA GLU A 235 -16.75 -22.70 3.79
C GLU A 235 -15.28 -23.14 3.75
N LEU A 236 -14.44 -22.43 2.99
CA LEU A 236 -13.00 -22.69 2.87
C LEU A 236 -12.18 -21.83 3.84
N TYR A 237 -12.51 -20.55 3.98
CA TYR A 237 -11.70 -19.55 4.72
C TYR A 237 -12.39 -18.98 5.95
N GLY A 238 -13.53 -19.54 6.37
CA GLY A 238 -14.31 -19.02 7.48
C GLY A 238 -13.55 -19.02 8.82
N PRO A 239 -14.07 -18.31 9.84
CA PRO A 239 -13.38 -18.12 11.13
C PRO A 239 -13.04 -19.43 11.87
N GLN A 240 -13.76 -20.52 11.56
CA GLN A 240 -13.53 -21.84 12.13
C GLN A 240 -12.40 -22.63 11.43
N LYS A 241 -11.91 -22.15 10.28
CA LYS A 241 -10.89 -22.80 9.45
C LYS A 241 -9.54 -22.08 9.51
N MET A 242 -9.57 -20.76 9.48
CA MET A 242 -8.36 -19.95 9.46
C MET A 242 -8.56 -18.69 10.31
N PHE A 243 -7.75 -18.55 11.36
CA PHE A 243 -7.60 -17.28 12.04
C PHE A 243 -6.75 -16.35 11.18
N HIS A 244 -7.15 -15.09 11.07
CA HIS A 244 -6.34 -14.10 10.38
C HIS A 244 -6.28 -12.76 11.12
N THR A 245 -5.17 -12.06 10.94
CA THR A 245 -4.97 -10.69 11.42
C THR A 245 -4.39 -9.83 10.31
N VAL A 246 -4.69 -8.53 10.32
CA VAL A 246 -4.25 -7.58 9.31
C VAL A 246 -3.34 -6.55 9.97
N ILE A 247 -2.19 -6.28 9.35
CA ILE A 247 -1.33 -5.14 9.69
C ILE A 247 -1.76 -3.96 8.79
N PRO A 248 -2.56 -3.01 9.30
CA PRO A 248 -3.22 -2.01 8.44
C PRO A 248 -2.26 -0.96 7.88
N SER A 249 -1.25 -0.59 8.66
CA SER A 249 -0.19 0.36 8.29
C SER A 249 1.00 0.17 9.22
N TRP A 250 2.17 0.64 8.80
CA TRP A 250 3.43 0.42 9.50
C TRP A 250 4.49 1.50 9.21
N TYR A 251 4.03 2.71 8.88
CA TYR A 251 4.87 3.86 8.49
C TYR A 251 5.80 4.38 9.59
N ASP A 252 5.46 4.16 10.86
CA ASP A 252 6.21 4.61 12.04
C ASP A 252 7.12 3.53 12.62
N ARG A 253 7.18 2.34 11.99
CA ARG A 253 8.03 1.23 12.45
C ARG A 253 9.49 1.70 12.52
N PRO A 254 10.16 1.59 13.68
CA PRO A 254 11.53 2.09 13.83
C PRO A 254 12.52 1.51 12.80
N GLY A 255 12.37 0.24 12.43
CA GLY A 255 13.19 -0.40 11.40
C GLY A 255 12.99 0.20 10.00
N TYR A 256 11.74 0.52 9.64
CA TYR A 256 11.43 1.17 8.36
C TYR A 256 11.99 2.58 8.29
N VAL A 257 11.69 3.41 9.31
CA VAL A 257 12.19 4.79 9.41
C VAL A 257 13.71 4.82 9.36
N LYS A 258 14.38 3.93 10.12
CA LYS A 258 15.85 3.83 10.11
C LYS A 258 16.39 3.43 8.74
N SER A 259 15.72 2.51 8.04
CA SER A 259 16.16 2.08 6.70
C SER A 259 16.08 3.21 5.68
N VAL A 260 14.98 3.98 5.70
CA VAL A 260 14.82 5.17 4.84
C VAL A 260 15.85 6.25 5.19
N ALA A 261 16.05 6.53 6.49
CA ALA A 261 17.04 7.50 6.93
C ALA A 261 18.47 7.12 6.49
N ASN A 262 18.82 5.83 6.59
CA ASN A 262 20.12 5.33 6.13
C ASN A 262 20.31 5.53 4.62
N LEU A 263 19.28 5.28 3.80
CA LEU A 263 19.35 5.51 2.35
C LEU A 263 19.52 6.99 2.01
N ILE A 264 18.81 7.88 2.73
CA ILE A 264 18.96 9.33 2.57
C ILE A 264 20.40 9.74 2.94
N GLN A 265 20.90 9.28 4.08
CA GLN A 265 22.26 9.60 4.53
C GLN A 265 23.30 9.12 3.51
N GLN A 266 23.17 7.88 3.04
CA GLN A 266 24.06 7.32 2.02
C GLN A 266 24.07 8.16 0.73
N GLU A 267 22.92 8.64 0.27
CA GLU A 267 22.87 9.50 -0.92
C GLU A 267 23.48 10.88 -0.63
N LEU A 268 23.20 11.48 0.54
CA LEU A 268 23.78 12.78 0.95
C LEU A 268 25.30 12.74 1.04
N ASP A 269 25.87 11.61 1.46
CA ASP A 269 27.32 11.39 1.57
C ASP A 269 27.97 11.15 0.20
N SER A 270 27.19 10.87 -0.86
CA SER A 270 27.68 10.60 -2.21
C SER A 270 27.91 11.85 -3.08
N PHE A 271 27.56 13.04 -2.57
CA PHE A 271 27.74 14.30 -3.28
C PHE A 271 29.21 14.72 -3.29
N THR A 272 29.71 15.14 -4.46
CA THR A 272 31.09 15.64 -4.55
C THR A 272 31.19 17.10 -4.06
N PRO A 273 32.38 17.57 -3.66
CA PRO A 273 32.58 18.98 -3.30
C PRO A 273 32.14 19.96 -4.39
N GLU A 274 32.27 19.60 -5.67
CA GLU A 274 31.85 20.40 -6.82
C GLU A 274 30.33 20.54 -6.88
N GLU A 275 29.59 19.44 -6.66
CA GLU A 275 28.13 19.43 -6.66
C GLU A 275 27.56 20.24 -5.49
N LEU A 276 28.21 20.19 -4.33
CA LEU A 276 27.85 21.01 -3.17
C LEU A 276 28.06 22.51 -3.45
N LYS A 277 29.14 22.87 -4.16
CA LYS A 277 29.40 24.27 -4.56
C LYS A 277 28.36 24.76 -5.57
N GLU A 278 27.99 23.95 -6.55
CA GLU A 278 26.96 24.32 -7.53
C GLU A 278 25.58 24.54 -6.88
N GLY A 279 25.26 23.74 -5.85
CA GLY A 279 24.04 23.89 -5.06
C GLY A 279 24.04 25.07 -4.09
N THR A 280 25.14 25.82 -3.95
CA THR A 280 25.27 26.92 -2.99
C THR A 280 25.31 28.28 -3.72
N SER A 281 24.56 29.25 -3.22
CA SER A 281 24.67 30.65 -3.65
C SER A 281 24.59 31.58 -2.43
N ALA A 282 24.85 32.88 -2.62
CA ALA A 282 24.69 33.88 -1.56
C ALA A 282 23.24 33.90 -0.98
N GLU A 283 22.25 33.53 -1.80
CA GLU A 283 20.83 33.46 -1.42
C GLU A 283 20.42 32.05 -0.94
N GLN A 284 21.21 31.02 -1.25
CA GLN A 284 20.98 29.63 -0.87
C GLN A 284 22.25 29.04 -0.21
N PRO A 285 22.46 29.30 1.09
CA PRO A 285 23.64 28.80 1.80
C PRO A 285 23.57 27.30 2.10
N ILE A 286 22.39 26.67 1.94
CA ILE A 286 22.19 25.24 2.17
C ILE A 286 22.34 24.50 0.84
N PRO A 287 23.42 23.72 0.64
CA PRO A 287 23.69 23.05 -0.64
C PRO A 287 22.75 21.89 -0.96
N ARG A 288 21.98 21.40 0.03
CA ARG A 288 21.27 20.11 -0.03
C ARG A 288 19.82 20.27 0.40
N HIS A 289 18.91 19.81 -0.45
CA HIS A 289 17.48 19.76 -0.15
C HIS A 289 17.01 18.31 -0.33
N VAL A 290 16.31 17.78 0.67
CA VAL A 290 15.67 16.46 0.57
C VAL A 290 14.22 16.67 0.16
N LEU A 291 13.88 16.23 -1.05
CA LEU A 291 12.50 16.23 -1.54
C LEU A 291 11.90 14.84 -1.35
N PHE A 292 10.98 14.71 -0.41
CA PHE A 292 10.16 13.51 -0.29
C PHE A 292 9.09 13.53 -1.40
N SER A 293 9.14 12.54 -2.29
CA SER A 293 8.16 12.37 -3.37
C SER A 293 7.33 11.13 -3.11
N ALA A 294 6.00 11.30 -3.03
CA ALA A 294 5.03 10.22 -2.94
C ALA A 294 4.12 10.23 -4.18
N HIS A 295 3.45 9.10 -4.46
CA HIS A 295 2.44 9.06 -5.51
C HIS A 295 1.27 9.98 -5.15
N GLY A 296 0.79 10.74 -6.13
CA GLY A 296 -0.41 11.57 -5.97
C GLY A 296 -1.64 10.70 -5.73
N VAL A 297 -2.60 11.25 -4.98
CA VAL A 297 -3.92 10.66 -4.72
C VAL A 297 -4.98 11.32 -5.57
#